data_AF-A0A268S264-F1
#
_entry.id   AF-A0A268S264-F1
#
_cell.length_a   1.000
_cell.length_b   1.000
_cell.length_c   1.000
_cell.angle_alpha   90.00
_cell.angle_beta   90.00
_cell.angle_gamma   90.00
#
_symmetry.space_group_name_H-M   'P 1'
#
loop_
_entity.id
_entity.type
_entity.pdbx_description
1 polymer ?
#
loop_
_entity_poly.entity_id
_entity_poly.type
_entity_poly.pdbx_seq_one_letter_code
_entity_poly.pdbx_strand_id
1 'polypeptide(L)'
;MFSLKKSIKTLATGQFCFLIMALILLLNVSHWHDPLVSWILILMLIQPGIFLLAFVDGFRTKKTVEIEPEERGSVFTFRGFLKSLWLLGPILLFFTVVMWYADRDGGFPFPSGLLVIFLMVNGFFNFLSLFAPSYVVLFYGANAFDTTKTAWSEGFRYIAIYFSGLNGEIQNLLSRFPFYIQRPITLLLCIWYIFAFGGIVKLFGF
;
A
#
# COMPACT_ATOMS: atom_id res chain seq x y z
N MET A 1 5.42 -24.24 12.00
CA MET A 1 6.06 -23.69 13.22
C MET A 1 5.98 -22.17 13.15
N PHE A 2 5.52 -21.51 14.22
CA PHE A 2 5.41 -20.05 14.28
C PHE A 2 6.78 -19.42 14.61
N SER A 3 7.08 -18.26 14.05
CA SER A 3 8.36 -17.56 14.15
C SER A 3 8.15 -16.14 14.62
N LEU A 4 8.21 -15.93 15.94
CA LEU A 4 8.04 -14.62 16.58
C LEU A 4 8.95 -13.55 15.97
N LYS A 5 10.22 -13.89 15.67
CA LYS A 5 11.17 -12.96 15.05
C LYS A 5 10.68 -12.39 13.70
N LYS A 6 10.01 -13.20 12.87
CA LYS A 6 9.46 -12.75 11.58
C LYS A 6 8.26 -11.86 11.79
N SER A 7 7.33 -12.31 12.63
CA SER A 7 6.15 -11.56 13.03
C SER A 7 6.48 -10.16 13.57
N ILE A 8 7.45 -10.06 14.48
CA ILE A 8 7.91 -8.77 15.05
C ILE A 8 8.56 -7.88 13.98
N LYS A 9 9.35 -8.44 13.06
CA LYS A 9 9.93 -7.68 11.96
C LYS A 9 8.84 -7.07 11.08
N THR A 10 7.87 -7.87 10.68
CA THR A 10 6.73 -7.45 9.86
C THR A 10 5.86 -6.43 10.58
N LEU A 11 5.62 -6.62 11.88
CA LEU A 11 4.96 -5.63 12.74
C LEU A 11 5.72 -4.30 12.73
N ALA A 12 7.04 -4.30 12.98
CA ALA A 12 7.85 -3.09 13.00
C ALA A 12 7.85 -2.36 11.65
N THR A 13 7.97 -3.10 10.53
CA THR A 13 7.87 -2.52 9.18
C THR A 13 6.48 -1.93 8.93
N GLY A 14 5.42 -2.63 9.31
CA GLY A 14 4.05 -2.11 9.20
C GLY A 14 3.83 -0.84 10.01
N GLN A 15 4.33 -0.79 11.25
CA GLN A 15 4.25 0.42 12.09
C GLN A 15 5.03 1.59 11.49
N PHE A 16 6.19 1.34 10.90
CA PHE A 16 6.95 2.37 10.20
C PHE A 16 6.17 2.94 9.00
N CYS A 17 5.54 2.08 8.19
CA CYS A 17 4.67 2.51 7.10
C CYS A 17 3.45 3.31 7.62
N PHE A 18 2.86 2.88 8.74
CA PHE A 18 1.77 3.60 9.40
C PHE A 18 2.19 5.01 9.81
N LEU A 19 3.37 5.17 10.43
CA LEU A 19 3.88 6.48 10.83
C LEU A 19 4.06 7.40 9.63
N ILE A 20 4.54 6.89 8.49
CA ILE A 20 4.65 7.67 7.25
C ILE A 20 3.26 8.11 6.75
N MET A 21 2.28 7.20 6.71
CA MET A 21 0.92 7.53 6.28
C MET A 21 0.27 8.56 7.23
N ALA A 22 0.43 8.38 8.55
CA ALA A 22 -0.06 9.32 9.55
C ALA A 22 0.59 10.71 9.40
N LEU A 23 1.90 10.76 9.14
CA LEU A 23 2.59 12.03 8.86
C LEU A 23 2.02 12.75 7.64
N ILE A 24 1.74 12.02 6.56
CA ILE A 24 1.12 12.58 5.34
C ILE A 24 -0.29 13.12 5.61
N LEU A 25 -1.08 12.46 6.47
CA LEU A 25 -2.39 12.98 6.89
C LEU A 25 -2.26 14.25 7.74
N LEU A 26 -1.28 14.28 8.64
CA LEU A 26 -1.05 15.41 9.55
C LEU A 26 -0.64 16.69 8.84
N LEU A 27 -0.05 16.60 7.65
CA LEU A 27 0.25 17.78 6.82
C LEU A 27 -1.02 18.59 6.48
N ASN A 28 -2.20 17.96 6.47
CA ASN A 28 -3.48 18.59 6.22
C ASN A 28 -4.42 18.56 7.43
N VAL A 29 -3.86 18.58 8.66
CA VAL A 29 -4.66 18.55 9.90
C VAL A 29 -5.69 19.69 9.98
N SER A 30 -5.41 20.83 9.36
CA SER A 30 -6.34 21.98 9.29
C SER A 30 -7.61 21.70 8.50
N HIS A 31 -7.62 20.67 7.65
CA HIS A 31 -8.76 20.27 6.83
C HIS A 31 -9.58 19.16 7.49
N TRP A 32 -9.23 18.73 8.70
CA TRP A 32 -9.95 17.67 9.40
C TRP A 32 -11.21 18.23 10.05
N HIS A 33 -12.34 17.55 9.87
CA HIS A 33 -13.64 18.05 10.37
C HIS A 33 -13.80 17.90 11.88
N ASP A 34 -13.50 16.71 12.41
CA ASP A 34 -13.51 16.41 13.85
C ASP A 34 -12.16 15.77 14.24
N PRO A 35 -11.25 16.51 14.89
CA PRO A 35 -9.93 16.00 15.23
C PRO A 35 -9.95 14.77 16.13
N LEU A 36 -10.89 14.69 17.08
CA LEU A 36 -10.94 13.59 18.05
C LEU A 36 -11.39 12.30 17.37
N VAL A 37 -12.47 12.37 16.59
CA VAL A 37 -12.95 11.25 15.78
C VAL A 37 -11.92 10.86 14.73
N SER A 38 -11.25 11.82 14.11
CA SER A 38 -10.18 11.57 13.12
C SER A 38 -8.99 10.82 13.71
N TRP A 39 -8.57 11.17 14.93
CA TRP A 39 -7.51 10.44 15.63
C TRP A 39 -7.92 9.00 15.98
N ILE A 40 -9.14 8.82 16.47
CA ILE A 40 -9.68 7.47 16.74
C ILE A 40 -9.72 6.67 15.45
N LEU A 41 -10.20 7.27 14.35
CA LEU A 41 -10.24 6.64 13.05
C LEU A 41 -8.84 6.26 12.58
N ILE A 42 -7.84 7.16 12.61
CA ILE A 42 -6.45 6.88 12.23
C ILE A 42 -5.87 5.69 13.00
N LEU A 43 -6.07 5.66 14.32
CA LEU A 43 -5.55 4.58 15.18
C LEU A 43 -6.26 3.25 14.91
N MET A 44 -7.58 3.29 14.70
CA MET A 44 -8.36 2.10 14.34
C MET A 44 -8.17 1.67 12.88
N LEU A 45 -7.72 2.59 12.02
CA LEU A 45 -7.66 2.42 10.56
C LEU A 45 -6.67 1.33 10.16
N ILE A 46 -5.45 1.39 10.71
CA ILE A 46 -4.29 0.68 10.13
C ILE A 46 -3.78 -0.44 11.03
N GLN A 47 -4.01 -0.34 12.33
CA GLN A 47 -3.52 -1.30 13.30
C GLN A 47 -4.03 -2.74 13.05
N PRO A 48 -5.33 -3.00 12.81
CA PRO A 48 -5.83 -4.37 12.61
C PRO A 48 -5.20 -5.07 11.42
N GLY A 49 -5.00 -4.35 10.30
CA GLY A 49 -4.34 -4.88 9.10
C GLY A 49 -2.89 -5.26 9.38
N ILE A 50 -2.13 -4.39 10.07
CA ILE A 50 -0.73 -4.68 10.43
C ILE A 50 -0.65 -5.91 11.36
N PHE A 51 -1.50 -5.98 12.38
CA PHE A 51 -1.51 -7.13 13.30
C PHE A 51 -1.85 -8.44 12.58
N LEU A 52 -2.85 -8.41 11.70
CA LEU A 52 -3.23 -9.57 10.89
C LEU A 52 -2.04 -10.05 10.03
N LEU A 53 -1.35 -9.13 9.35
CA LEU A 53 -0.21 -9.47 8.50
C LEU A 53 0.98 -9.97 9.30
N ALA A 54 1.30 -9.32 10.43
CA ALA A 54 2.36 -9.77 11.32
C ALA A 54 2.07 -11.17 11.88
N PHE A 55 0.83 -11.46 12.23
CA PHE A 55 0.40 -12.78 12.68
C PHE A 55 0.58 -13.82 11.56
N VAL A 56 0.11 -13.52 10.35
CA VAL A 56 0.22 -14.42 9.19
C VAL A 56 1.68 -14.71 8.84
N ASP A 57 2.56 -13.69 8.76
CA ASP A 57 3.98 -13.88 8.42
C ASP A 57 4.76 -14.68 9.47
N GLY A 58 4.26 -14.72 10.71
CA GLY A 58 4.82 -15.58 11.75
C GLY A 58 4.74 -17.07 11.39
N PHE A 59 3.78 -17.53 10.59
CA PHE A 59 3.67 -18.94 10.23
C PHE A 59 4.67 -19.34 9.14
N ARG A 60 5.54 -20.30 9.45
CA ARG A 60 6.39 -20.95 8.45
C ARG A 60 5.59 -21.96 7.64
N THR A 61 5.46 -21.70 6.36
CA THR A 61 4.87 -22.59 5.35
C THR A 61 5.98 -23.22 4.50
N LYS A 62 5.73 -24.43 3.99
CA LYS A 62 6.67 -25.15 3.10
C LYS A 62 6.61 -24.65 1.66
N LYS A 63 5.49 -24.03 1.27
CA LYS A 63 5.26 -23.52 -0.08
C LYS A 63 6.11 -22.26 -0.28
N THR A 64 6.88 -22.24 -1.36
CA THR A 64 7.65 -21.07 -1.78
C THR A 64 6.71 -19.95 -2.20
N VAL A 65 7.27 -18.75 -2.20
CA VAL A 65 6.60 -17.51 -2.55
C VAL A 65 6.48 -17.44 -4.07
N GLU A 66 5.47 -16.77 -4.61
CA GLU A 66 5.33 -16.64 -6.07
C GLU A 66 6.43 -15.76 -6.68
N ILE A 67 6.84 -14.70 -5.98
CA ILE A 67 8.04 -13.92 -6.31
C ILE A 67 9.13 -14.23 -5.29
N GLU A 68 10.22 -14.82 -5.74
CA GLU A 68 11.33 -15.19 -4.86
C GLU A 68 12.19 -13.98 -4.45
N PRO A 69 12.82 -13.99 -3.26
CA PRO A 69 13.69 -12.92 -2.82
C PRO A 69 14.87 -12.63 -3.75
N GLU A 70 15.33 -13.64 -4.50
CA GLU A 70 16.44 -13.51 -5.45
C GLU A 70 16.04 -12.74 -6.72
N GLU A 71 14.80 -12.92 -7.18
CA GLU A 71 14.22 -12.15 -8.29
C GLU A 71 14.01 -10.67 -7.93
N ARG A 72 13.97 -10.35 -6.63
CA ARG A 72 13.72 -8.99 -6.15
C ARG A 72 14.91 -8.05 -6.30
N GLY A 73 16.15 -8.54 -6.45
CA GLY A 73 17.36 -7.72 -6.68
C GLY A 73 17.53 -6.47 -5.78
N SER A 74 18.51 -5.61 -6.08
CA SER A 74 18.53 -4.23 -5.54
C SER A 74 17.92 -3.28 -6.56
N VAL A 75 16.59 -3.21 -6.59
CA VAL A 75 15.88 -2.36 -7.56
C VAL A 75 16.03 -0.87 -7.28
N PHE A 76 16.38 -0.50 -6.04
CA PHE A 76 16.58 0.89 -5.65
C PHE A 76 18.03 1.32 -5.89
N THR A 77 18.23 2.21 -6.85
CA THR A 77 19.51 2.87 -7.07
C THR A 77 19.28 4.38 -7.13
N PHE A 78 20.20 5.17 -6.57
CA PHE A 78 20.09 6.64 -6.62
C PHE A 78 20.01 7.16 -8.06
N ARG A 79 20.76 6.53 -8.98
CA ARG A 79 20.70 6.85 -10.42
C ARG A 79 19.34 6.51 -11.03
N GLY A 80 18.73 5.38 -10.63
CA GLY A 80 17.37 5.00 -11.02
C GLY A 80 16.34 6.00 -10.53
N PHE A 81 16.44 6.40 -9.25
CA PHE A 81 15.62 7.45 -8.67
C PHE A 81 15.70 8.77 -9.45
N LEU A 82 16.92 9.26 -9.75
CA LEU A 82 17.08 10.49 -10.54
C LEU A 82 16.47 10.38 -11.94
N LYS A 83 16.59 9.22 -12.61
CA LYS A 83 15.93 8.97 -13.90
C LYS A 83 14.41 8.94 -13.77
N SER A 84 13.90 8.37 -12.69
CA SER A 84 12.46 8.28 -12.44
C SER A 84 11.80 9.65 -12.33
N LEU A 85 12.52 10.70 -11.90
CA LEU A 85 12.00 12.06 -11.78
C LEU A 85 11.51 12.65 -13.10
N TRP A 86 12.04 12.20 -14.24
CA TRP A 86 11.53 12.60 -15.57
C TRP A 86 10.07 12.20 -15.77
N LEU A 87 9.65 11.09 -15.16
CA LEU A 87 8.26 10.65 -15.18
C LEU A 87 7.49 11.12 -13.94
N LEU A 88 8.05 10.91 -12.75
CA LEU A 88 7.39 11.21 -11.48
C LEU A 88 7.16 12.70 -11.29
N GLY A 89 8.06 13.56 -11.75
CA GLY A 89 7.93 15.02 -11.62
C GLY A 89 6.66 15.56 -12.28
N PRO A 90 6.44 15.32 -13.60
CA PRO A 90 5.20 15.70 -14.28
C PRO A 90 3.94 15.09 -13.65
N ILE A 91 3.99 13.84 -13.20
CA ILE A 91 2.86 13.17 -12.54
C ILE A 91 2.54 13.83 -11.20
N LEU A 92 3.55 14.10 -10.37
CA LEU A 92 3.38 14.78 -9.09
C LEU A 92 2.87 16.20 -9.28
N LEU A 93 3.38 16.93 -10.29
CA LEU A 93 2.87 18.25 -10.65
C LEU A 93 1.40 18.19 -11.05
N PHE A 94 1.03 17.23 -11.92
CA PHE A 94 -0.35 17.01 -12.32
C PHE A 94 -1.26 16.72 -11.12
N PHE A 95 -0.87 15.79 -10.24
CA PHE A 95 -1.64 15.50 -9.02
C PHE A 95 -1.72 16.69 -8.08
N THR A 96 -0.65 17.48 -7.95
CA THR A 96 -0.64 18.69 -7.12
C THR A 96 -1.67 19.69 -7.65
N VAL A 97 -1.68 19.95 -8.96
CA VAL A 97 -2.61 20.90 -9.59
C VAL A 97 -4.06 20.40 -9.50
N VAL A 98 -4.30 19.13 -9.82
CA VAL A 98 -5.64 18.53 -9.79
C VAL A 98 -6.21 18.52 -8.37
N MET A 99 -5.42 18.09 -7.38
CA MET A 99 -5.88 18.05 -5.99
C MET A 99 -6.03 19.45 -5.40
N TRP A 100 -5.19 20.41 -5.78
CA TRP A 100 -5.36 21.80 -5.38
C TRP A 100 -6.66 22.40 -5.93
N TYR A 101 -7.03 22.07 -7.17
CA TYR A 101 -8.32 22.47 -7.72
C TYR A 101 -9.47 21.75 -7.00
N ALA A 102 -9.36 20.44 -6.81
CA ALA A 102 -10.38 19.65 -6.12
C ALA A 102 -10.62 20.12 -4.68
N ASP A 103 -9.57 20.48 -3.95
CA ASP A 103 -9.63 21.00 -2.57
C ASP A 103 -10.54 22.25 -2.48
N ARG A 104 -10.50 23.14 -3.49
CA ARG A 104 -11.40 24.31 -3.55
C ARG A 104 -12.88 23.93 -3.65
N ASP A 105 -13.17 22.80 -4.29
CA ASP A 105 -14.53 22.29 -4.46
C ASP A 105 -14.95 21.37 -3.29
N GLY A 106 -14.19 21.38 -2.19
CA GLY A 106 -14.35 20.42 -1.12
C GLY A 106 -13.90 19.05 -1.58
N GLY A 107 -12.63 18.92 -1.95
CA GLY A 107 -11.99 17.65 -2.31
C GLY A 107 -10.96 17.23 -1.27
N PHE A 108 -10.09 16.30 -1.63
CA PHE A 108 -8.98 15.89 -0.76
C PHE A 108 -7.76 16.78 -0.98
N PRO A 109 -7.21 17.42 0.07
CA PRO A 109 -6.02 18.25 -0.06
C PRO A 109 -4.79 17.39 -0.37
N PHE A 110 -3.89 17.93 -1.20
CA PHE A 110 -2.57 17.33 -1.43
C PHE A 110 -1.69 17.51 -0.17
N PRO A 111 -0.88 16.54 0.27
CA PRO A 111 -0.66 15.20 -0.30
C PRO A 111 -1.61 14.11 0.23
N SER A 112 -2.52 14.41 1.15
CA SER A 112 -3.41 13.41 1.75
C SER A 112 -4.32 12.72 0.74
N GLY A 113 -4.72 13.41 -0.33
CA GLY A 113 -5.45 12.79 -1.45
C GLY A 113 -4.68 11.65 -2.13
N LEU A 114 -3.33 11.66 -2.11
CA LEU A 114 -2.54 10.54 -2.63
C LEU A 114 -2.75 9.27 -1.81
N LEU A 115 -2.99 9.39 -0.50
CA LEU A 115 -3.31 8.24 0.36
C LEU A 115 -4.68 7.64 0.04
N VAL A 116 -5.65 8.48 -0.32
CA VAL A 116 -6.97 8.03 -0.77
C VAL A 116 -6.83 7.18 -2.04
N ILE A 117 -6.06 7.68 -3.03
CA ILE A 117 -5.76 6.93 -4.25
C ILE A 117 -4.96 5.66 -3.95
N PHE A 118 -3.95 5.73 -3.07
CA PHE A 118 -3.19 4.57 -2.61
C PHE A 118 -4.08 3.47 -2.02
N LEU A 119 -5.01 3.81 -1.13
CA LEU A 119 -5.94 2.84 -0.55
C LEU A 119 -6.93 2.31 -1.59
N MET A 120 -7.41 3.15 -2.50
CA MET A 120 -8.32 2.75 -3.57
C MET A 120 -7.66 1.73 -4.51
N VAL A 121 -6.43 2.00 -4.98
CA VAL A 121 -5.71 1.09 -5.88
C VAL A 121 -5.36 -0.22 -5.17
N ASN A 122 -4.84 -0.16 -3.94
CA ASN A 122 -4.55 -1.38 -3.18
C ASN A 122 -5.82 -2.18 -2.85
N GLY A 123 -6.92 -1.51 -2.49
CA GLY A 123 -8.21 -2.14 -2.24
C GLY A 123 -8.78 -2.81 -3.48
N PHE A 124 -8.66 -2.17 -4.64
CA PHE A 124 -9.03 -2.76 -5.93
C PHE A 124 -8.21 -4.01 -6.24
N PHE A 125 -6.89 -3.95 -6.10
CA PHE A 125 -6.05 -5.14 -6.30
C PHE A 125 -6.32 -6.24 -5.27
N ASN A 126 -6.64 -5.90 -4.03
CA ASN A 126 -7.01 -6.88 -3.01
C ASN A 126 -8.36 -7.55 -3.35
N PHE A 127 -9.32 -6.79 -3.88
CA PHE A 127 -10.58 -7.33 -4.41
C PHE A 127 -10.35 -8.26 -5.60
N LEU A 128 -9.55 -7.86 -6.59
CA LEU A 128 -9.16 -8.72 -7.70
C LEU A 128 -8.48 -10.01 -7.23
N SER A 129 -7.71 -9.91 -6.14
CA SER A 129 -7.01 -11.06 -5.54
C SER A 129 -7.97 -12.12 -4.98
N LEU A 130 -9.25 -11.80 -4.73
CA LEU A 130 -10.28 -12.80 -4.37
C LEU A 130 -10.55 -13.80 -5.51
N PHE A 131 -10.33 -13.37 -6.76
CA PHE A 131 -10.56 -14.20 -7.94
C PHE A 131 -9.22 -14.71 -8.47
N ALA A 132 -8.26 -13.81 -8.65
CA ALA A 132 -7.04 -14.03 -9.42
C ALA A 132 -5.78 -13.59 -8.64
N PRO A 133 -5.44 -14.20 -7.48
CA PRO A 133 -4.35 -13.75 -6.62
C PRO A 133 -2.99 -13.79 -7.32
N SER A 134 -2.70 -14.86 -8.07
CA SER A 134 -1.42 -15.03 -8.76
C SER A 134 -1.19 -13.99 -9.85
N TYR A 135 -2.26 -13.56 -10.53
CA TYR A 135 -2.18 -12.49 -11.53
C TYR A 135 -1.82 -11.15 -10.90
N VAL A 136 -2.37 -10.86 -9.72
CA VAL A 136 -2.08 -9.60 -9.00
C VAL A 136 -0.64 -9.56 -8.51
N VAL A 137 -0.14 -10.68 -7.99
CA VAL A 137 1.26 -10.80 -7.59
C VAL A 137 2.18 -10.67 -8.80
N LEU A 138 1.89 -11.37 -9.90
CA LEU A 138 2.69 -11.29 -11.13
C LEU A 138 2.67 -9.89 -11.73
N PHE A 139 1.52 -9.21 -11.73
CA PHE A 139 1.40 -7.83 -12.19
C PHE A 139 2.28 -6.89 -11.36
N TYR A 140 2.23 -7.00 -10.02
CA TYR A 140 3.10 -6.23 -9.14
C TYR A 140 4.58 -6.55 -9.43
N GLY A 141 4.95 -7.82 -9.51
CA GLY A 141 6.33 -8.24 -9.74
C GLY A 141 6.90 -7.75 -11.07
N ALA A 142 6.12 -7.86 -12.15
CA ALA A 142 6.52 -7.42 -13.48
C ALA A 142 6.80 -5.91 -13.56
N ASN A 143 6.13 -5.10 -12.75
CA ASN A 143 6.33 -3.64 -12.74
C ASN A 143 7.36 -3.20 -11.68
N ALA A 144 7.33 -3.81 -10.49
CA ALA A 144 8.20 -3.44 -9.37
C ALA A 144 9.63 -3.99 -9.51
N PHE A 145 9.81 -5.11 -10.22
CA PHE A 145 11.10 -5.77 -10.40
C PHE A 145 11.54 -5.83 -11.87
N ASP A 146 10.95 -5.01 -12.75
CA ASP A 146 11.43 -4.85 -14.13
C ASP A 146 12.93 -4.50 -14.11
N THR A 147 13.75 -5.24 -14.86
CA THR A 147 15.20 -5.07 -14.90
C THR A 147 15.64 -3.97 -15.87
N THR A 148 14.71 -3.46 -16.66
CA THR A 148 14.93 -2.34 -17.59
C THR A 148 15.34 -1.07 -16.80
N LYS A 149 16.27 -0.28 -17.36
CA LYS A 149 16.85 0.92 -16.70
C LYS A 149 16.52 2.23 -17.41
N THR A 150 15.39 2.29 -18.10
CA THR A 150 14.87 3.49 -18.78
C THR A 150 14.17 4.41 -17.78
N ALA A 151 14.03 5.70 -18.12
CA ALA A 151 13.30 6.64 -17.25
C ALA A 151 11.84 6.20 -17.01
N TRP A 152 11.20 5.63 -18.04
CA TRP A 152 9.87 5.06 -17.95
C TRP A 152 9.79 3.86 -17.01
N SER A 153 10.69 2.87 -17.18
CA SER A 153 10.73 1.68 -16.31
C SER A 153 10.99 2.05 -14.86
N GLU A 154 11.98 2.92 -14.60
CA GLU A 154 12.27 3.40 -13.25
C GLU A 154 11.07 4.17 -12.66
N GLY A 155 10.43 5.05 -13.42
CA GLY A 155 9.24 5.77 -12.97
C GLY A 155 8.05 4.84 -12.65
N PHE A 156 7.72 3.93 -13.55
CA PHE A 156 6.65 2.95 -13.33
C PHE A 156 6.94 2.02 -12.16
N ARG A 157 8.21 1.65 -11.94
CA ARG A 157 8.63 0.88 -10.77
C ARG A 157 8.24 1.58 -9.47
N TYR A 158 8.57 2.87 -9.32
CA TYR A 158 8.19 3.62 -8.12
C TYR A 158 6.68 3.79 -7.98
N ILE A 159 5.96 4.00 -9.08
CA ILE A 159 4.48 4.06 -9.10
C ILE A 159 3.88 2.72 -8.64
N ALA A 160 4.35 1.60 -9.17
CA ALA A 160 3.89 0.27 -8.81
C ALA A 160 4.18 -0.05 -7.34
N ILE A 161 5.39 0.25 -6.86
CA ILE A 161 5.76 0.08 -5.46
C ILE A 161 4.86 0.91 -4.54
N TYR A 162 4.57 2.16 -4.91
CA TYR A 162 3.67 2.99 -4.11
C TYR A 162 2.23 2.48 -4.18
N PHE A 163 1.59 2.43 -5.35
CA PHE A 163 0.15 2.18 -5.46
C PHE A 163 -0.26 0.71 -5.34
N SER A 164 0.64 -0.24 -5.62
CA SER A 164 0.32 -1.67 -5.59
C SER A 164 1.20 -2.49 -4.65
N GLY A 165 2.25 -1.89 -4.07
CA GLY A 165 3.21 -2.63 -3.26
C GLY A 165 2.63 -3.22 -1.99
N LEU A 166 1.72 -2.52 -1.30
CA LEU A 166 1.10 -3.05 -0.08
C LEU A 166 0.33 -4.33 -0.40
N ASN A 167 -0.61 -4.29 -1.36
CA ASN A 167 -1.35 -5.50 -1.73
C ASN A 167 -0.44 -6.55 -2.38
N GLY A 168 0.50 -6.16 -3.24
CA GLY A 168 1.44 -7.07 -3.89
C GLY A 168 2.24 -7.90 -2.89
N GLU A 169 2.81 -7.27 -1.85
CA GLU A 169 3.52 -7.98 -0.79
C GLU A 169 2.59 -8.86 0.06
N ILE A 170 1.38 -8.39 0.37
CA ILE A 170 0.40 -9.16 1.12
C ILE A 170 -0.01 -10.42 0.37
N GLN A 171 -0.36 -10.31 -0.90
CA GLN A 171 -0.78 -11.48 -1.69
C GLN A 171 0.38 -12.43 -1.94
N ASN A 172 1.60 -11.90 -2.11
CA ASN A 172 2.79 -12.73 -2.21
C ASN A 172 3.08 -13.47 -0.89
N LEU A 173 2.75 -12.89 0.26
CA LEU A 173 2.80 -13.58 1.55
C LEU A 173 1.71 -14.66 1.65
N LEU A 174 0.47 -14.31 1.27
CA LEU A 174 -0.70 -15.20 1.37
C LEU A 174 -0.65 -16.36 0.39
N SER A 175 0.04 -16.23 -0.75
CA SER A 175 0.17 -17.30 -1.76
C SER A 175 0.84 -18.56 -1.23
N ARG A 176 1.57 -18.46 -0.10
CA ARG A 176 2.20 -19.58 0.60
C ARG A 176 1.22 -20.42 1.42
N PHE A 177 0.03 -19.89 1.70
CA PHE A 177 -1.01 -20.56 2.46
C PHE A 177 -1.95 -21.34 1.54
N PRO A 178 -2.61 -22.38 2.06
CA PRO A 178 -3.66 -23.06 1.30
C PRO A 178 -4.86 -22.13 1.09
N PHE A 179 -5.63 -22.42 0.04
CA PHE A 179 -6.77 -21.61 -0.41
C PHE A 179 -7.74 -21.24 0.72
N TYR A 180 -8.08 -22.19 1.60
CA TYR A 180 -9.03 -21.98 2.69
C TYR A 180 -8.54 -21.04 3.81
N ILE A 181 -7.23 -20.74 3.88
CA ILE A 181 -6.68 -19.70 4.76
C ILE A 181 -6.52 -18.40 3.99
N GLN A 182 -6.03 -18.48 2.75
CA GLN A 182 -5.80 -17.32 1.90
C GLN A 182 -7.10 -16.53 1.67
N ARG A 183 -8.20 -17.18 1.25
CA ARG A 183 -9.44 -16.48 0.86
C ARG A 183 -10.09 -15.71 2.01
N PRO A 184 -10.28 -16.28 3.22
CA PRO A 184 -10.83 -15.51 4.33
C PRO A 184 -9.97 -14.31 4.71
N ILE A 185 -8.63 -14.44 4.66
CA ILE A 185 -7.74 -13.33 5.01
C ILE A 185 -7.81 -12.23 3.94
N THR A 186 -7.79 -12.58 2.65
CA THR A 186 -7.99 -11.60 1.55
C THR A 186 -9.35 -10.88 1.68
N LEU A 187 -10.41 -11.61 2.07
CA LEU A 187 -11.73 -11.01 2.32
C LEU A 187 -11.73 -10.06 3.52
N LEU A 188 -11.11 -10.46 4.65
CA LEU A 188 -10.94 -9.59 5.81
C LEU A 188 -10.16 -8.32 5.45
N LEU A 189 -9.14 -8.44 4.59
CA LEU A 189 -8.40 -7.30 4.06
C LEU A 189 -9.26 -6.42 3.16
N CYS A 190 -10.20 -6.96 2.37
CA CYS A 190 -11.14 -6.16 1.57
C CYS A 190 -12.01 -5.29 2.48
N ILE A 191 -12.59 -5.93 3.50
CA ILE A 191 -13.41 -5.26 4.51
C ILE A 191 -12.58 -4.17 5.19
N TRP A 192 -11.34 -4.48 5.56
CA TRP A 192 -10.41 -3.54 6.16
C TRP A 192 -10.11 -2.35 5.23
N TYR A 193 -9.83 -2.56 3.93
CA TYR A 193 -9.63 -1.47 2.97
C TYR A 193 -10.86 -0.57 2.84
N ILE A 194 -12.08 -1.12 2.88
CA ILE A 194 -13.32 -0.34 2.83
C ILE A 194 -13.44 0.55 4.06
N PHE A 195 -13.22 0.00 5.26
CA PHE A 195 -13.23 0.79 6.49
C PHE A 195 -12.11 1.83 6.51
N ALA A 196 -10.93 1.49 6.00
CA ALA A 196 -9.80 2.40 5.95
C ALA A 196 -10.05 3.56 4.98
N PHE A 197 -10.59 3.26 3.80
CA PHE A 197 -11.02 4.28 2.85
C PHE A 197 -12.10 5.18 3.45
N GLY A 198 -13.18 4.59 3.99
CA GLY A 198 -14.27 5.34 4.60
C GLY A 198 -13.82 6.21 5.78
N GLY A 199 -12.87 5.74 6.59
CA GLY A 199 -12.32 6.52 7.70
C GLY A 199 -11.51 7.74 7.25
N ILE A 200 -10.70 7.62 6.19
CA ILE A 200 -9.99 8.78 5.62
C ILE A 200 -10.97 9.77 4.97
N VAL A 201 -11.97 9.25 4.25
CA VAL A 201 -13.02 10.06 3.62
C VAL A 201 -13.77 10.89 4.68
N LYS A 202 -14.16 10.24 5.79
CA LYS A 202 -14.83 10.88 6.92
C LYS A 202 -13.97 11.91 7.66
N LEU A 203 -12.66 11.69 7.73
CA LEU A 203 -11.72 12.64 8.33
C LEU A 203 -11.75 14.01 7.63
N PHE A 204 -11.96 14.03 6.31
CA PHE A 204 -12.12 15.26 5.52
C PHE A 204 -13.58 15.73 5.35
N GLY A 205 -14.54 15.10 6.03
CA GLY A 205 -15.94 15.53 6.05
C GLY A 205 -16.82 15.02 4.90
N PHE A 206 -16.37 14.01 4.16
CA PHE A 206 -17.14 13.33 3.09
C PHE A 206 -17.85 12.08 3.61
#